data_AF-A0A4S8UU29-F1
#
_entry.id   AF-A0A4S8UU29-F1
#
_cell.length_a   1.000
_cell.length_b   1.000
_cell.length_c   1.000
_cell.angle_alpha   90.00
_cell.angle_beta   90.00
_cell.angle_gamma   90.00
#
_symmetry.space_group_name_H-M   'P 1'
#
loop_
_entity.id
_entity.type
_entity.pdbx_description
1 polymer ?
#
loop_
_entity_poly.entity_id
_entity_poly.type
_entity_poly.pdbx_seq_one_letter_code
_entity_poly.pdbx_strand_id
1 'polypeptide(L)'
;EGPRNTLAEHGETARGVILVGGFGQSNYLYKCLKQRFADEDRPPSYTSSVDEVATQSEGSRFIVLQPDNPWTAVVRGAVMSGLQNDLVISRKARRFYGVVIVETWDANKHSLKNKYWCSVYHEWRARNQITWCIERGQSLPVKKPVLFNFNHKWDVDEESPTYVSPKIIVSDSVYAPIEYEKTQETRKLCRLLTCLSNVPREHFKIAYRNGHPHRKLSYTIGVVVDSGGLNFDLRVDDIVYGQIRADYE
;
A
#
# COMPACT_ATOMS: atom_id res chain seq x y z
N GLU A 1 8.29 18.79 -12.34
CA GLU A 1 8.79 17.58 -13.04
C GLU A 1 7.71 17.07 -13.98
N GLY A 2 8.09 16.56 -15.16
CA GLY A 2 7.13 16.16 -16.19
C GLY A 2 6.55 14.75 -15.94
N PRO A 3 5.37 14.42 -16.50
CA PRO A 3 4.70 13.12 -16.34
C PRO A 3 5.58 11.91 -16.68
N ARG A 4 6.59 12.10 -17.52
CA ARG A 4 7.54 11.07 -17.96
C ARG A 4 8.52 10.66 -16.86
N ASN A 5 9.05 11.62 -16.10
CA ASN A 5 10.01 11.33 -15.04
C ASN A 5 9.33 10.50 -13.95
N THR A 6 8.08 10.83 -13.63
CA THR A 6 7.26 10.09 -12.67
C THR A 6 7.00 8.64 -13.11
N LEU A 7 6.75 8.38 -14.40
CA LEU A 7 6.59 7.00 -14.90
C LEU A 7 7.90 6.22 -14.83
N ALA A 8 9.01 6.84 -15.23
CA ALA A 8 10.33 6.22 -15.22
C ALA A 8 10.79 5.85 -13.80
N GLU A 9 10.51 6.69 -12.80
CA GLU A 9 10.75 6.40 -11.37
C GLU A 9 10.01 5.15 -10.87
N HIS A 10 8.90 4.77 -11.53
CA HIS A 10 8.11 3.58 -11.20
C HIS A 10 8.41 2.40 -12.13
N GLY A 11 9.44 2.48 -12.98
CA GLY A 11 9.76 1.43 -13.96
C GLY A 11 8.69 1.26 -15.05
N GLU A 12 7.80 2.23 -15.22
CA GLU A 12 6.72 2.20 -16.19
C GLU A 12 7.07 3.05 -17.43
N THR A 13 6.51 2.68 -18.58
CA THR A 13 6.67 3.40 -19.84
C THR A 13 5.33 3.84 -20.40
N ALA A 14 5.27 5.07 -20.91
CA ALA A 14 4.08 5.62 -21.54
C ALA A 14 3.72 4.80 -22.78
N ARG A 15 2.50 4.27 -22.83
CA ARG A 15 2.00 3.49 -23.98
C ARG A 15 1.36 4.33 -25.07
N GLY A 16 1.07 5.60 -24.79
CA GLY A 16 0.44 6.47 -25.78
C GLY A 16 0.15 7.87 -25.27
N VAL A 17 -0.44 8.67 -26.15
CA VAL A 17 -0.91 10.03 -25.89
C VAL A 17 -2.29 10.22 -26.51
N ILE A 18 -3.14 10.98 -25.83
CA ILE A 18 -4.46 11.38 -26.32
C ILE A 18 -4.46 12.90 -26.51
N LEU A 19 -4.80 13.35 -27.72
CA LEU A 19 -4.88 14.78 -28.05
C LEU A 19 -6.24 15.33 -27.66
N VAL A 20 -6.26 16.28 -26.71
CA VAL A 20 -7.48 16.92 -26.20
C VAL A 20 -7.34 18.45 -26.22
N GLY A 21 -8.48 19.15 -26.13
CA GLY A 21 -8.52 20.62 -26.18
C GLY A 21 -8.47 21.20 -27.61
N GLY A 22 -8.43 22.53 -27.72
CA GLY A 22 -8.49 23.23 -29.02
C GLY A 22 -7.33 22.87 -29.96
N PHE A 23 -6.11 22.79 -29.43
CA PHE A 23 -4.94 22.36 -30.21
C PHE A 23 -4.97 20.86 -30.56
N GLY A 24 -5.76 20.05 -29.87
CA GLY A 24 -5.92 18.62 -30.15
C GLY A 24 -6.60 18.32 -31.49
N GLN A 25 -7.24 19.30 -32.13
CA GLN A 25 -7.80 19.19 -33.49
C GLN A 25 -6.76 19.35 -34.61
N SER A 26 -5.54 19.74 -34.29
CA SER A 26 -4.51 19.96 -35.30
C SER A 26 -4.06 18.63 -35.93
N ASN A 27 -4.50 18.38 -37.16
CA ASN A 27 -4.05 17.25 -37.97
C ASN A 27 -2.54 17.29 -38.22
N TYR A 28 -1.95 18.49 -38.29
CA TYR A 28 -0.50 18.64 -38.40
C TYR A 28 0.19 18.11 -37.14
N LEU A 29 -0.26 18.51 -35.95
CA LEU A 29 0.27 18.02 -34.68
C LEU A 29 0.11 16.49 -34.56
N TYR A 30 -1.07 15.96 -34.89
CA TYR A 30 -1.31 14.52 -34.90
C TYR A 30 -0.32 13.78 -35.80
N LYS A 31 -0.14 14.23 -37.05
CA LYS A 31 0.81 13.64 -37.99
C LYS A 31 2.24 13.71 -37.49
N CYS A 32 2.67 14.87 -36.97
CA CYS A 32 4.01 15.03 -36.40
C CYS A 32 4.25 14.05 -35.24
N LEU A 33 3.30 13.92 -34.32
CA LEU A 33 3.41 13.00 -33.18
C LEU A 33 3.37 11.54 -33.62
N LYS A 34 2.51 11.21 -34.58
CA LYS A 34 2.40 9.85 -35.13
C LYS A 34 3.67 9.45 -35.86
N GLN A 35 4.21 10.32 -36.71
CA GLN A 35 5.49 10.09 -37.38
C GLN A 35 6.64 9.95 -36.36
N ARG A 36 6.69 10.83 -35.36
CA ARG A 36 7.77 10.85 -34.37
C ARG A 36 7.75 9.68 -33.40
N PHE A 37 6.57 9.17 -33.02
CA PHE A 37 6.44 8.22 -31.91
C PHE A 37 5.72 6.93 -32.25
N ALA A 38 4.85 6.92 -33.26
CA ALA A 38 4.08 5.73 -33.62
C ALA A 38 4.72 5.01 -34.81
N ASP A 39 5.03 5.71 -35.90
CA ASP A 39 5.27 5.09 -37.21
C ASP A 39 6.71 4.58 -37.45
N GLU A 40 7.76 5.13 -36.83
CA GLU A 40 9.14 4.75 -37.21
C GLU A 40 10.12 4.45 -36.07
N ASP A 41 9.96 5.07 -34.90
CA ASP A 41 10.85 4.81 -33.75
C ASP A 41 10.04 4.32 -32.55
N ARG A 42 10.48 3.21 -31.92
CA ARG A 42 10.05 2.89 -30.54
C ARG A 42 10.29 4.17 -29.72
N PRO A 43 9.34 4.64 -28.89
CA PRO A 43 9.62 5.78 -28.01
C PRO A 43 10.96 5.52 -27.31
N PRO A 44 11.88 6.50 -27.24
CA PRO A 44 13.22 6.28 -26.72
C PRO A 44 13.14 5.50 -25.41
N SER A 45 13.93 4.44 -25.25
CA SER A 45 13.94 3.66 -24.01
C SER A 45 14.44 4.59 -22.90
N TYR A 46 13.51 5.12 -22.09
CA TYR A 46 13.82 6.08 -21.04
C TYR A 46 14.19 5.32 -19.76
N THR A 47 15.37 4.70 -19.77
CA THR A 47 15.99 4.11 -18.59
C THR A 47 17.37 4.72 -18.43
N SER A 48 17.61 5.38 -17.29
CA SER A 48 18.93 5.87 -16.88
C SER A 48 19.79 4.70 -16.36
N SER A 49 20.07 3.69 -17.20
CA SER A 49 20.94 2.51 -16.98
C SER A 49 20.56 1.60 -15.78
N VAL A 50 20.72 0.28 -15.78
CA VAL A 50 21.81 -0.57 -16.28
C VAL A 50 21.24 -1.94 -16.69
N ASP A 51 21.95 -2.58 -17.63
CA ASP A 51 21.82 -3.94 -18.15
C ASP A 51 21.01 -4.95 -17.31
N GLU A 52 19.98 -5.56 -17.93
CA GLU A 52 19.99 -6.97 -18.36
C GLU A 52 18.57 -7.44 -18.74
N VAL A 53 18.46 -7.88 -20.00
CA VAL A 53 17.57 -8.91 -20.53
C VAL A 53 16.15 -8.98 -19.94
N ALA A 54 15.26 -8.10 -20.40
CA ALA A 54 13.82 -8.35 -20.35
C ALA A 54 13.36 -8.96 -21.68
N THR A 55 13.13 -10.26 -21.60
CA THR A 55 12.54 -11.16 -22.60
C THR A 55 11.34 -10.52 -23.30
N GLN A 56 11.31 -10.71 -24.62
CA GLN A 56 10.29 -10.25 -25.56
C GLN A 56 8.87 -10.50 -25.05
N SER A 57 8.20 -9.45 -24.56
CA SER A 57 6.75 -9.34 -24.66
C SER A 57 6.44 -8.50 -25.90
N GLU A 58 5.68 -9.07 -26.83
CA GLU A 58 5.26 -8.50 -28.11
C GLU A 58 4.92 -6.99 -28.00
N GLY A 59 5.47 -6.23 -28.94
CA GLY A 59 5.64 -4.78 -28.85
C GLY A 59 4.33 -4.00 -28.72
N SER A 60 4.09 -3.42 -27.54
CA SER A 60 3.14 -2.32 -27.38
C SER A 60 3.71 -1.08 -28.10
N ARG A 61 3.33 -0.90 -29.36
CA ARG A 61 3.59 0.32 -30.13
C ARG A 61 2.96 1.53 -29.44
N PHE A 62 3.66 2.67 -29.44
CA PHE A 62 3.13 3.89 -28.84
C PHE A 62 1.92 4.40 -29.63
N ILE A 63 0.79 4.57 -28.96
CA ILE A 63 -0.48 4.91 -29.60
C ILE A 63 -0.69 6.43 -29.52
N VAL A 64 -0.91 7.07 -30.66
CA VAL A 64 -1.37 8.46 -30.73
C VAL A 64 -2.86 8.45 -31.06
N LEU A 65 -3.69 8.88 -30.12
CA LEU A 65 -5.14 8.97 -30.28
C LEU A 65 -5.56 10.42 -30.49
N GLN A 66 -6.37 10.65 -31.52
CA GLN A 66 -7.06 11.91 -31.76
C GLN A 66 -8.56 11.61 -31.83
N PRO A 67 -9.34 11.96 -30.78
CA PRO A 67 -10.79 11.75 -30.80
C PRO A 67 -11.46 12.70 -31.80
N ASP A 68 -12.64 12.34 -32.30
CA ASP A 68 -13.38 13.15 -33.29
C ASP A 68 -13.72 14.57 -32.79
N ASN A 69 -13.90 14.72 -31.47
CA ASN A 69 -14.21 16.00 -30.84
C ASN A 69 -13.24 16.33 -29.69
N PRO A 70 -11.96 16.67 -29.98
CA PRO A 70 -10.94 16.93 -28.96
C PRO A 70 -11.30 18.04 -27.98
N TRP A 71 -11.97 19.09 -28.46
CA TRP A 71 -12.40 20.23 -27.65
C TRP A 71 -13.39 19.86 -26.54
N THR A 72 -14.26 18.87 -26.79
CA THR A 72 -15.23 18.36 -25.80
C THR A 72 -14.79 17.09 -25.09
N ALA A 73 -13.65 16.49 -25.47
CA ALA A 73 -13.20 15.20 -24.95
C ALA A 73 -13.08 15.21 -23.41
N VAL A 74 -12.58 16.31 -22.84
CA VAL A 74 -12.46 16.48 -21.38
C VAL A 74 -13.83 16.51 -20.71
N VAL A 75 -14.77 17.33 -21.22
CA VAL A 75 -16.11 17.46 -20.64
C VAL A 75 -16.92 16.17 -20.79
N ARG A 76 -16.83 15.50 -21.95
CA ARG A 76 -17.46 14.19 -22.17
C ARG A 76 -16.91 13.15 -21.20
N GLY A 77 -15.59 13.13 -20.99
CA GLY A 77 -14.95 12.28 -20.00
C GLY A 77 -15.44 12.58 -18.58
N ALA A 78 -15.58 13.85 -18.21
CA ALA A 78 -16.11 14.25 -16.91
C ALA A 78 -17.58 13.85 -16.71
N VAL A 79 -18.43 14.01 -17.73
CA VAL A 79 -19.86 13.61 -17.67
C VAL A 79 -19.99 12.09 -17.58
N MET A 80 -19.27 11.33 -18.42
CA MET A 80 -19.22 9.88 -18.29
C MET A 80 -18.70 9.46 -16.91
N SER A 81 -17.73 10.20 -16.38
CA SER A 81 -17.18 9.96 -15.05
C SER A 81 -18.23 10.18 -13.94
N GLY A 82 -19.08 11.20 -14.08
CA GLY A 82 -20.15 11.48 -13.13
C GLY A 82 -21.36 10.55 -13.25
N LEU A 83 -21.61 9.99 -14.44
CA LEU A 83 -22.74 9.09 -14.69
C LEU A 83 -22.45 7.64 -14.25
N GLN A 84 -21.21 7.18 -14.36
CA GLN A 84 -20.80 5.88 -13.82
C GLN A 84 -20.42 6.05 -12.35
N ASN A 85 -21.27 5.58 -11.44
CA ASN A 85 -20.83 5.33 -10.07
C ASN A 85 -19.73 4.27 -10.11
N ASP A 86 -18.54 4.59 -9.56
CA ASP A 86 -17.34 3.72 -9.45
C ASP A 86 -16.47 3.50 -10.71
N LEU A 87 -16.06 4.54 -11.44
CA LEU A 87 -14.98 4.35 -12.44
C LEU A 87 -13.61 4.05 -11.82
N VAL A 88 -13.39 4.44 -10.56
CA VAL A 88 -12.11 4.22 -9.91
C VAL A 88 -12.09 2.82 -9.32
N ILE A 89 -11.60 1.86 -10.10
CA ILE A 89 -11.45 0.47 -9.68
C ILE A 89 -10.29 0.26 -8.70
N SER A 90 -9.26 1.11 -8.77
CA SER A 90 -8.10 1.05 -7.89
C SER A 90 -7.45 2.42 -7.70
N ARG A 91 -6.71 2.57 -6.60
CA ARG A 91 -5.91 3.75 -6.28
C ARG A 91 -4.49 3.35 -5.95
N LYS A 92 -3.52 4.15 -6.38
CA LYS A 92 -2.11 3.97 -6.05
C LYS A 92 -1.85 4.54 -4.65
N ALA A 93 -1.28 3.73 -3.76
CA ALA A 93 -0.84 4.18 -2.45
C ALA A 93 0.33 5.18 -2.59
N ARG A 94 0.22 6.35 -1.96
CA ARG A 94 1.26 7.40 -2.06
C ARG A 94 2.42 7.20 -1.08
N ARG A 95 2.20 6.42 -0.03
CA ARG A 95 3.09 6.23 1.13
C ARG A 95 3.09 4.76 1.51
N PHE A 96 4.10 4.34 2.27
CA PHE A 96 4.07 3.04 2.93
C PHE A 96 3.14 3.10 4.13
N TYR A 97 2.33 2.05 4.33
CA TYR A 97 1.51 1.90 5.54
C TYR A 97 1.77 0.54 6.17
N GLY A 98 2.06 0.55 7.47
CA GLY A 98 2.47 -0.66 8.18
C GLY A 98 1.97 -0.70 9.61
N VAL A 99 2.27 -1.81 10.27
CA VAL A 99 1.95 -2.04 11.68
C VAL A 99 3.25 -2.33 12.44
N VAL A 100 3.39 -1.71 13.63
CA VAL A 100 4.52 -2.04 14.51
C VAL A 100 4.29 -3.41 15.13
N ILE A 101 5.26 -4.29 14.97
CA ILE A 101 5.26 -5.66 15.48
C ILE A 101 6.50 -5.94 16.33
N VAL A 102 6.52 -7.15 16.88
CA VAL A 102 7.66 -7.75 17.57
C VAL A 102 8.10 -8.99 16.79
N GLU A 103 9.39 -9.07 16.49
CA GLU A 103 10.00 -10.22 15.78
C GLU A 103 10.96 -11.00 16.69
N THR A 104 11.30 -12.23 16.28
CA THR A 104 12.41 -12.97 16.88
C THR A 104 13.72 -12.21 16.64
N TRP A 105 14.54 -12.07 17.67
CA TRP A 105 15.78 -11.30 17.58
C TRP A 105 16.75 -11.92 16.56
N ASP A 106 17.23 -11.09 15.63
CA ASP A 106 18.30 -11.43 14.70
C ASP A 106 19.39 -10.34 14.75
N ALA A 107 20.61 -10.73 15.12
CA ALA A 107 21.73 -9.82 15.27
C ALA A 107 22.21 -9.19 13.94
N ASN A 108 21.88 -9.79 12.79
CA ASN A 108 22.24 -9.27 11.47
C ASN A 108 21.24 -8.25 10.94
N LYS A 109 20.01 -8.23 11.48
CA LYS A 109 18.90 -7.39 11.01
C LYS A 109 18.54 -6.28 11.99
N HIS A 110 18.52 -6.59 13.29
CA HIS A 110 17.90 -5.74 14.31
C HIS A 110 18.92 -4.92 15.08
N SER A 111 18.53 -3.70 15.45
CA SER A 111 19.36 -2.85 16.30
C SER A 111 19.32 -3.31 17.75
N LEU A 112 20.47 -3.33 18.43
CA LEU A 112 20.58 -3.70 19.85
C LEU A 112 19.65 -2.87 20.75
N LYS A 113 19.33 -1.62 20.37
CA LYS A 113 18.40 -0.74 21.10
C LYS A 113 16.99 -1.33 21.23
N ASN A 114 16.61 -2.21 20.30
CA ASN A 114 15.31 -2.85 20.24
C ASN A 114 15.32 -4.27 20.80
N LYS A 115 16.47 -4.80 21.21
CA LYS A 115 16.59 -6.14 21.81
C LYS A 115 15.99 -6.15 23.20
N TYR A 116 15.14 -7.12 23.49
CA TYR A 116 14.65 -7.37 24.84
C TYR A 116 14.33 -8.85 25.06
N TRP A 117 14.39 -9.29 26.32
CA TRP A 117 13.96 -10.64 26.69
C TRP A 117 12.45 -10.68 26.81
N CYS A 118 11.79 -11.57 26.08
CA CYS A 118 10.35 -11.74 26.13
C CYS A 118 9.98 -12.90 27.06
N SER A 119 9.33 -12.59 28.19
CA SER A 119 8.86 -13.60 29.15
C SER A 119 7.92 -14.61 28.50
N VAL A 120 6.92 -14.14 27.75
CA VAL A 120 5.89 -14.99 27.09
C VAL A 120 6.47 -16.10 26.19
N TYR A 121 7.64 -15.89 25.61
CA TYR A 121 8.28 -16.87 24.72
C TYR A 121 9.59 -17.44 25.25
N HIS A 122 10.08 -16.92 26.37
CA HIS A 122 11.39 -17.25 26.92
C HIS A 122 12.50 -17.16 25.86
N GLU A 123 12.52 -16.10 25.06
CA GLU A 123 13.55 -15.86 24.05
C GLU A 123 13.81 -14.36 23.83
N TRP A 124 14.96 -14.04 23.22
CA TRP A 124 15.28 -12.68 22.79
C TRP A 124 14.39 -12.26 21.61
N ARG A 125 13.81 -11.07 21.72
CA ARG A 125 12.91 -10.47 20.73
C ARG A 125 13.38 -9.06 20.35
N ALA A 126 12.98 -8.60 19.18
CA ALA A 126 13.16 -7.23 18.72
C ALA A 126 11.82 -6.50 18.71
N ARG A 127 11.71 -5.41 19.47
CA ARG A 127 10.55 -4.49 19.41
C ARG A 127 10.71 -3.44 18.32
N ASN A 128 9.66 -2.67 18.08
CA ASN A 128 9.65 -1.60 17.08
C ASN A 128 10.03 -2.09 15.68
N GLN A 129 9.68 -3.32 15.31
CA GLN A 129 9.83 -3.79 13.94
C GLN A 129 8.60 -3.41 13.15
N ILE A 130 8.71 -3.22 11.83
CA ILE A 130 7.57 -2.84 11.00
C ILE A 130 7.24 -3.97 10.02
N THR A 131 5.97 -4.36 9.98
CA THR A 131 5.41 -5.08 8.83
C THR A 131 4.69 -4.08 7.94
N TRP A 132 5.27 -3.80 6.78
CA TRP A 132 4.63 -3.00 5.74
C TRP A 132 3.52 -3.81 5.10
N CYS A 133 2.30 -3.32 5.26
CA CYS A 133 1.10 -3.94 4.74
C CYS A 133 0.79 -3.40 3.34
N ILE A 134 1.04 -2.10 3.16
CA ILE A 134 0.84 -1.39 1.90
C ILE A 134 2.16 -0.77 1.49
N GLU A 135 2.59 -1.08 0.28
CA GLU A 135 3.78 -0.50 -0.33
C GLU A 135 3.46 0.80 -1.08
N ARG A 136 4.45 1.69 -1.15
CA ARG A 136 4.35 2.90 -1.98
C ARG A 136 4.21 2.50 -3.45
N GLY A 137 3.23 3.07 -4.15
CA GLY A 137 2.91 2.74 -5.53
C GLY A 137 2.05 1.47 -5.71
N GLN A 138 1.70 0.77 -4.63
CA GLN A 138 0.81 -0.38 -4.72
C GLN A 138 -0.58 0.02 -5.19
N SER A 139 -1.15 -0.74 -6.13
CA SER A 139 -2.55 -0.58 -6.55
C SER A 139 -3.48 -1.22 -5.52
N LEU A 140 -4.31 -0.42 -4.88
CA LEU A 140 -5.29 -0.86 -3.89
C LEU A 140 -6.70 -0.80 -4.48
N PRO A 141 -7.53 -1.84 -4.30
CA PRO A 141 -8.90 -1.82 -4.77
C PRO A 141 -9.71 -0.76 -4.01
N VAL A 142 -10.64 -0.12 -4.70
CA VAL A 142 -11.59 0.80 -4.07
C VAL A 142 -12.72 0.00 -3.42
N LYS A 143 -13.20 0.44 -2.25
CA LYS A 143 -14.29 -0.15 -1.43
C LYS A 143 -14.06 -1.57 -0.90
N LYS A 144 -13.09 -2.33 -1.41
CA LYS A 144 -12.72 -3.64 -0.88
C LYS A 144 -11.55 -3.52 0.10
N PRO A 145 -11.65 -4.14 1.28
CA PRO A 145 -10.56 -4.13 2.25
C PRO A 145 -9.41 -5.01 1.77
N VAL A 146 -8.18 -4.53 1.93
CA VAL A 146 -6.98 -5.37 1.90
C VAL A 146 -6.73 -5.88 3.32
N LEU A 147 -6.56 -7.20 3.48
CA LEU A 147 -6.57 -7.88 4.76
C LEU A 147 -5.16 -8.36 5.14
N PHE A 148 -4.74 -8.08 6.38
CA PHE A 148 -3.43 -8.43 6.90
C PHE A 148 -3.56 -9.17 8.24
N ASN A 149 -2.95 -10.34 8.33
CA ASN A 149 -3.10 -11.20 9.51
C ASN A 149 -2.04 -10.91 10.57
N PHE A 150 -2.50 -10.76 11.80
CA PHE A 150 -1.67 -10.49 12.97
C PHE A 150 -2.07 -11.37 14.13
N ASN A 151 -1.23 -11.36 15.16
CA ASN A 151 -1.45 -12.15 16.36
C ASN A 151 -1.13 -11.32 17.59
N HIS A 152 -2.07 -11.21 18.50
CA HIS A 152 -1.84 -10.70 19.85
C HIS A 152 -1.57 -11.87 20.78
N LYS A 153 -0.59 -11.73 21.67
CA LYS A 153 -0.10 -12.82 22.52
C LYS A 153 0.21 -12.30 23.91
N TRP A 154 -0.12 -13.11 24.91
CA TRP A 154 0.07 -12.81 26.32
C TRP A 154 0.28 -14.12 27.09
N ASP A 155 0.67 -14.00 28.35
CA ASP A 155 0.99 -15.14 29.19
C ASP A 155 -0.27 -15.99 29.50
N VAL A 156 -0.08 -17.29 29.77
CA VAL A 156 -1.17 -18.15 30.26
C VAL A 156 -1.56 -17.85 31.71
N ASP A 157 -0.66 -17.26 32.48
CA ASP A 157 -0.94 -16.91 33.87
C ASP A 157 -1.58 -15.51 34.00
N GLU A 158 -1.53 -14.71 32.92
CA GLU A 158 -2.17 -13.40 32.85
C GLU A 158 -3.64 -13.48 32.43
N GLU A 159 -4.44 -12.55 32.94
CA GLU A 159 -5.82 -12.36 32.48
C GLU A 159 -5.86 -11.99 30.98
N SER A 160 -6.96 -12.35 30.31
CA SER A 160 -7.12 -11.99 28.90
C SER A 160 -7.24 -10.47 28.75
N PRO A 161 -6.51 -9.86 27.80
CA PRO A 161 -6.49 -8.41 27.65
C PRO A 161 -7.87 -7.88 27.26
N THR A 162 -8.29 -6.79 27.91
CA THR A 162 -9.54 -6.10 27.57
C THR A 162 -9.45 -5.35 26.25
N TYR A 163 -8.24 -4.90 25.87
CA TYR A 163 -8.02 -4.12 24.66
C TYR A 163 -6.77 -4.58 23.91
N VAL A 164 -6.83 -4.44 22.59
CA VAL A 164 -5.66 -4.46 21.71
C VAL A 164 -5.54 -3.09 21.02
N SER A 165 -4.31 -2.63 20.80
CA SER A 165 -4.08 -1.31 20.18
C SER A 165 -2.89 -1.37 19.21
N PRO A 166 -3.06 -1.99 18.02
CA PRO A 166 -2.02 -2.00 17.01
C PRO A 166 -1.65 -0.57 16.59
N LYS A 167 -0.35 -0.29 16.52
CA LYS A 167 0.16 1.02 16.13
C LYS A 167 0.36 1.03 14.62
N ILE A 168 -0.45 1.83 13.92
CA ILE A 168 -0.35 2.02 12.47
C ILE A 168 0.66 3.12 12.20
N ILE A 169 1.60 2.85 11.31
CA ILE A 169 2.65 3.79 10.89
C ILE A 169 2.53 4.10 9.42
N VAL A 170 2.96 5.30 9.06
CA VAL A 170 3.08 5.78 7.69
C VAL A 170 4.52 6.24 7.45
N SER A 171 5.04 5.95 6.25
CA SER A 171 6.35 6.46 5.83
C SER A 171 6.29 7.06 4.42
N ASP A 172 6.82 8.27 4.30
CA ASP A 172 7.06 8.98 3.03
C ASP A 172 8.44 8.63 2.42
N SER A 173 9.26 7.85 3.12
CA SER A 173 10.63 7.55 2.71
C SER A 173 10.70 6.86 1.34
N VAL A 174 11.83 6.99 0.65
CA VAL A 174 12.07 6.30 -0.62
C VAL A 174 12.13 4.79 -0.42
N TYR A 175 12.74 4.35 0.67
CA TYR A 175 12.86 2.94 1.04
C TYR A 175 12.09 2.67 2.32
N ALA A 176 11.39 1.54 2.37
CA ALA A 176 10.59 1.16 3.53
C ALA A 176 11.51 0.85 4.74
N PRO A 177 11.45 1.63 5.85
CA PRO A 177 12.32 1.38 6.99
C PRO A 177 11.94 0.09 7.70
N ILE A 178 12.94 -0.67 8.14
CA ILE A 178 12.74 -1.99 8.78
C ILE A 178 12.28 -1.82 10.23
N GLU A 179 12.86 -0.83 10.93
CA GLU A 179 12.54 -0.50 12.31
C GLU A 179 11.76 0.81 12.40
N TYR A 180 10.85 0.90 13.36
CA TYR A 180 10.13 2.11 13.69
C TYR A 180 10.96 3.03 14.57
N GLU A 181 11.33 4.16 13.98
CA GLU A 181 11.86 5.33 14.66
C GLU A 181 11.09 6.55 14.19
N LYS A 182 10.72 7.43 15.12
CA LYS A 182 9.96 8.63 14.76
C LYS A 182 10.90 9.60 14.06
N THR A 183 10.66 9.84 12.77
CA THR A 183 11.37 10.82 11.95
C THR A 183 10.37 11.77 11.30
N GLN A 184 10.85 12.70 10.46
CA GLN A 184 9.95 13.53 9.64
C GLN A 184 9.21 12.68 8.60
N GLU A 185 9.89 11.70 8.00
CA GLU A 185 9.31 10.83 6.97
C GLU A 185 8.47 9.70 7.57
N THR A 186 8.87 9.13 8.70
CA THR A 186 8.22 7.96 9.32
C THR A 186 7.57 8.33 10.64
N ARG A 187 6.25 8.20 10.70
CA ARG A 187 5.45 8.63 11.85
C ARG A 187 4.29 7.69 12.15
N LYS A 188 3.80 7.79 13.38
CA LYS A 188 2.57 7.11 13.80
C LYS A 188 1.39 7.80 13.14
N LEU A 189 0.64 7.07 12.31
CA LEU A 189 -0.60 7.55 11.72
C LEU A 189 -1.73 7.52 12.75
N CYS A 190 -2.01 6.34 13.32
CA CYS A 190 -3.05 6.18 14.34
C CYS A 190 -2.81 4.94 15.22
N ARG A 191 -3.70 4.72 16.18
CA ARG A 191 -3.78 3.46 16.95
C ARG A 191 -5.19 2.89 16.78
N LEU A 192 -5.27 1.64 16.36
CA LEU A 192 -6.54 0.92 16.21
C LEU A 192 -6.94 0.30 17.55
N LEU A 193 -7.50 1.12 18.45
CA LEU A 193 -7.96 0.64 19.75
C LEU A 193 -9.22 -0.21 19.59
N THR A 194 -9.15 -1.48 19.98
CA THR A 194 -10.25 -2.43 19.87
C THR A 194 -10.52 -3.10 21.20
N CYS A 195 -11.77 -3.05 21.65
CA CYS A 195 -12.24 -3.76 22.84
C CYS A 195 -12.46 -5.24 22.52
N LEU A 196 -11.87 -6.12 23.32
CA LEU A 196 -11.92 -7.57 23.13
C LEU A 196 -13.01 -8.24 24.00
N SER A 197 -13.76 -7.47 24.78
CA SER A 197 -14.78 -8.02 25.71
C SER A 197 -15.88 -8.81 25.01
N ASN A 198 -16.21 -8.42 23.76
CA ASN A 198 -17.24 -9.08 22.96
C ASN A 198 -16.69 -10.16 22.03
N VAL A 199 -15.38 -10.42 22.04
CA VAL A 199 -14.76 -11.48 21.24
C VAL A 199 -14.98 -12.81 21.97
N PRO A 200 -15.61 -13.81 21.33
CA PRO A 200 -15.81 -15.12 21.93
C PRO A 200 -14.50 -15.75 22.42
N ARG A 201 -14.53 -16.32 23.63
CA ARG A 201 -13.32 -16.91 24.27
C ARG A 201 -12.74 -18.09 23.48
N GLU A 202 -13.53 -18.71 22.61
CA GLU A 202 -13.04 -19.76 21.71
C GLU A 202 -11.95 -19.30 20.74
N HIS A 203 -11.88 -18.01 20.37
CA HIS A 203 -10.80 -17.49 19.52
C HIS A 203 -9.48 -17.26 20.29
N PHE A 204 -9.52 -17.33 21.63
CA PHE A 204 -8.36 -17.15 22.51
C PHE A 204 -7.67 -18.51 22.66
N LYS A 205 -6.82 -18.85 21.69
CA LYS A 205 -6.18 -20.16 21.59
C LYS A 205 -4.94 -20.24 22.49
N ILE A 206 -4.60 -21.45 22.92
CA ILE A 206 -3.30 -21.76 23.52
C ILE A 206 -2.36 -22.21 22.41
N ALA A 207 -1.15 -21.68 22.39
CA ALA A 207 -0.06 -22.09 21.51
C ALA A 207 1.20 -22.36 22.32
N TYR A 208 2.12 -23.14 21.77
CA TYR A 208 3.38 -23.47 22.44
C TYR A 208 4.55 -22.86 21.69
N ARG A 209 5.55 -22.38 22.44
CA ARG A 209 6.82 -21.94 21.89
C ARG A 209 7.92 -22.24 22.90
N ASN A 210 9.02 -22.85 22.44
CA ASN A 210 10.15 -23.26 23.29
C ASN A 210 9.72 -24.11 24.51
N GLY A 211 8.68 -24.95 24.36
CA GLY A 211 8.13 -25.77 25.44
C GLY A 211 7.19 -25.04 26.40
N HIS A 212 7.02 -23.72 26.27
CA HIS A 212 6.16 -22.93 27.13
C HIS A 212 4.82 -22.58 26.44
N PRO A 213 3.68 -22.75 27.13
CA PRO A 213 2.39 -22.34 26.60
C PRO A 213 2.24 -20.82 26.70
N HIS A 214 1.58 -20.22 25.72
CA HIS A 214 1.14 -18.83 25.73
C HIS A 214 -0.26 -18.74 25.12
N ARG A 215 -1.02 -17.71 25.49
CA ARG A 215 -2.28 -17.42 24.81
C ARG A 215 -2.06 -16.57 23.58
N LYS A 216 -2.93 -16.78 22.59
CA LYS A 216 -2.87 -16.14 21.29
C LYS A 216 -4.28 -15.82 20.81
N LEU A 217 -4.46 -14.59 20.36
CA LEU A 217 -5.61 -14.16 19.56
C LEU A 217 -5.11 -13.82 18.15
N SER A 218 -5.57 -14.56 17.15
CA SER A 218 -5.36 -14.20 15.74
C SER A 218 -6.42 -13.18 15.35
N TYR A 219 -6.02 -12.12 14.66
CA TYR A 219 -6.93 -11.11 14.14
C TYR A 219 -6.41 -10.57 12.81
N THR A 220 -7.30 -9.97 12.04
CA THR A 220 -6.99 -9.39 10.74
C THR A 220 -7.19 -7.88 10.81
N ILE A 221 -6.24 -7.12 10.27
CA ILE A 221 -6.41 -5.68 10.05
C ILE A 221 -6.85 -5.49 8.61
N GLY A 222 -8.04 -4.94 8.40
CA GLY A 222 -8.53 -4.50 7.11
C GLY A 222 -8.17 -3.05 6.83
N VAL A 223 -7.78 -2.76 5.59
CA VAL A 223 -7.54 -1.39 5.12
C VAL A 223 -8.39 -1.11 3.90
N VAL A 224 -9.23 -0.09 3.98
CA VAL A 224 -10.05 0.41 2.86
C VAL A 224 -9.61 1.82 2.51
N VAL A 225 -9.32 2.03 1.22
CA VAL A 225 -8.96 3.34 0.68
C VAL A 225 -10.23 4.09 0.28
N ASP A 226 -10.45 5.24 0.90
CA ASP A 226 -11.56 6.15 0.57
C ASP A 226 -11.03 7.48 0.00
N SER A 227 -11.93 8.32 -0.54
CA SER A 227 -11.57 9.57 -1.24
C SER A 227 -10.84 10.58 -0.35
N GLY A 228 -11.08 10.55 0.96
CA GLY A 228 -10.51 11.48 1.93
C GLY A 228 -9.63 10.85 3.02
N GLY A 229 -9.44 9.52 3.02
CA GLY A 229 -8.67 8.86 4.07
C GLY A 229 -8.55 7.35 3.90
N LEU A 230 -7.89 6.72 4.87
CA LEU A 230 -7.82 5.28 5.05
C LEU A 230 -8.72 4.87 6.21
N ASN A 231 -9.57 3.89 5.99
CA ASN A 231 -10.32 3.24 7.05
C ASN A 231 -9.62 1.96 7.43
N PHE A 232 -9.24 1.84 8.70
CA PHE A 232 -8.67 0.63 9.27
C PHE A 232 -9.72 -0.04 10.15
N ASP A 233 -9.82 -1.36 10.05
CA ASP A 233 -10.70 -2.16 10.89
C ASP A 233 -9.96 -3.39 11.43
N LEU A 234 -10.35 -3.86 12.61
CA LEU A 234 -9.83 -5.08 13.23
C LEU A 234 -10.92 -6.13 13.24
N ARG A 235 -10.61 -7.30 12.69
CA ARG A 235 -11.53 -8.44 12.57
C ARG A 235 -11.03 -9.65 13.33
N VAL A 236 -11.95 -10.40 13.92
CA VAL A 236 -11.72 -11.76 14.41
C VAL A 236 -12.74 -12.64 13.71
N ASP A 237 -12.28 -13.65 12.96
CA ASP A 237 -13.10 -14.50 12.08
C ASP A 237 -14.08 -13.69 11.22
N ASP A 238 -13.54 -12.72 10.48
CA ASP A 238 -14.24 -11.79 9.58
C ASP A 238 -15.27 -10.83 10.23
N ILE A 239 -15.52 -10.94 11.54
CA ILE A 239 -16.36 -10.01 12.29
C ILE A 239 -15.53 -8.80 12.74
N VAL A 240 -16.00 -7.59 12.43
CA VAL A 240 -15.35 -6.32 12.81
C VAL A 240 -15.63 -5.99 14.28
N TYR A 241 -14.57 -5.82 15.07
CA TYR A 241 -14.65 -5.45 16.49
C TYR A 241 -14.15 -4.02 16.79
N GLY A 242 -13.36 -3.44 15.88
CA GLY A 242 -12.85 -2.09 16.03
C GLY A 242 -12.61 -1.45 14.67
N GLN A 243 -12.78 -0.13 14.60
CA GLN A 243 -12.57 0.63 13.38
C GLN A 243 -12.03 2.02 13.72
N ILE A 244 -11.18 2.55 12.85
CA ILE A 244 -10.70 3.93 12.91
C ILE A 244 -10.51 4.47 11.51
N ARG A 245 -10.86 5.74 11.31
CA ARG A 245 -10.53 6.49 10.10
C ARG A 245 -9.27 7.31 10.36
N ALA A 246 -8.33 7.24 9.44
CA ALA A 246 -7.15 8.09 9.41
C ALA A 246 -7.19 8.93 8.13
N ASP A 247 -7.12 10.24 8.27
CA ASP A 247 -7.08 11.13 7.11
C ASP A 247 -5.68 11.14 6.49
N TYR A 248 -5.63 11.41 5.19
CA TYR A 248 -4.37 11.70 4.51
C TYR A 248 -3.97 13.12 4.94
N GLU A 249 -3.11 13.24 5.96
CA GLU A 249 -2.43 14.51 6.26
C GLU A 249 -1.92 15.21 5.00
#